data_AF-A0A9P0P7P9-F1
#
_entry.id   AF-A0A9P0P7P9-F1
#
_cell.length_a   1.000
_cell.length_b   1.000
_cell.length_c   1.000
_cell.angle_alpha   90.00
_cell.angle_beta   90.00
_cell.angle_gamma   90.00
#
_symmetry.space_group_name_H-M   'P 1'
#
loop_
_entity.id
_entity.type
_entity.pdbx_description
1 polymer ?
#
loop_
_entity_poly.entity_id
_entity_poly.type
_entity_poly.pdbx_seq_one_letter_code
_entity_poly.pdbx_strand_id
1 'polypeptide(L)'
;MAANSDKMTETSVLSTGKPADFSFRSLKSINVAQFLETIGLEGARYTRVAGVPERGGEGKKFLTRSLWLNNNKLRNFKHVDELVEAVLEYPRELGWIDFSFNYISEIDEKWTMFYELIFI
;
A
#
# COMPACT_ATOMS: atom_id res chain seq x y z
N MET A 1 -24.30 -16.86 6.88
CA MET A 1 -24.89 -15.58 6.43
C MET A 1 -24.06 -14.37 6.89
N ALA A 2 -23.58 -14.31 8.14
CA ALA A 2 -22.74 -13.21 8.65
C ALA A 2 -21.44 -12.95 7.85
N ALA A 3 -20.65 -13.98 7.53
CA ALA A 3 -19.40 -13.80 6.79
C ALA A 3 -19.56 -13.16 5.38
N ASN A 4 -20.75 -13.30 4.77
CA ASN A 4 -21.01 -12.73 3.46
C ASN A 4 -21.42 -11.24 3.54
N SER A 5 -22.08 -10.83 4.64
CA SER A 5 -22.37 -9.42 4.89
C SER A 5 -21.12 -8.64 5.29
N ASP A 6 -20.23 -9.26 6.05
CA ASP A 6 -18.98 -8.62 6.48
C ASP A 6 -18.06 -8.36 5.28
N LYS A 7 -17.93 -9.34 4.38
CA LYS A 7 -17.14 -9.20 3.15
C LYS A 7 -17.71 -8.14 2.18
N MET A 8 -19.04 -8.05 2.08
CA MET A 8 -19.70 -6.98 1.30
C MET A 8 -19.44 -5.60 1.90
N THR A 9 -19.32 -5.51 3.23
CA THR A 9 -19.02 -4.27 3.95
C THR A 9 -17.56 -3.87 3.77
N GLU A 10 -16.61 -4.81 3.87
CA GLU A 10 -15.20 -4.52 3.60
C GLU A 10 -14.95 -4.08 2.16
N THR A 11 -15.64 -4.69 1.20
CA THR A 11 -15.49 -4.33 -0.23
C THR A 11 -15.98 -2.91 -0.50
N SER A 12 -17.03 -2.44 0.19
CA SER A 12 -17.49 -1.06 0.04
C SER A 12 -16.49 -0.07 0.64
N VAL A 13 -15.96 -0.36 1.84
CA VAL A 13 -14.91 0.44 2.49
C VAL A 13 -13.65 0.50 1.63
N LEU A 14 -13.21 -0.63 1.09
CA LEU A 14 -12.06 -0.75 0.18
C LEU A 14 -12.16 0.22 -0.99
N SER A 15 -13.33 0.31 -1.62
CA SER A 15 -13.56 1.14 -2.82
C SER A 15 -13.40 2.65 -2.57
N THR A 16 -13.65 3.09 -1.34
CA THR A 16 -13.53 4.49 -0.90
C THR A 16 -12.37 4.71 0.06
N GLY A 17 -11.51 3.70 0.24
CA GLY A 17 -10.42 3.71 1.20
C GLY A 17 -9.44 4.85 0.93
N LYS A 18 -9.10 5.59 1.98
CA LYS A 18 -8.02 6.59 1.92
C LYS A 18 -6.70 5.90 1.53
N PRO A 19 -5.70 6.62 1.01
CA PRO A 19 -4.40 6.00 0.75
C PRO A 19 -3.69 5.56 2.04
N ALA A 20 -3.01 4.42 2.00
CA ALA A 20 -2.04 4.05 3.03
C ALA A 20 -0.77 4.90 2.84
N ASP A 21 -0.51 5.85 3.73
CA ASP A 21 0.54 6.85 3.56
C ASP A 21 1.87 6.46 4.24
N PHE A 22 2.86 6.03 3.45
CA PHE A 22 4.23 5.76 3.90
C PHE A 22 5.24 6.74 3.29
N SER A 23 4.78 7.96 2.97
CA SER A 23 5.62 9.03 2.44
C SER A 23 6.61 9.58 3.47
N PHE A 24 7.73 10.14 2.97
CA PHE A 24 8.77 10.76 3.80
C PHE A 24 9.33 9.84 4.91
N ARG A 25 9.43 8.53 4.63
CA ARG A 25 10.05 7.54 5.54
C ARG A 25 11.53 7.32 5.24
N SER A 26 12.08 8.03 4.25
CA SER A 26 13.47 7.87 3.77
C SER A 26 13.81 6.44 3.32
N LEU A 27 12.81 5.68 2.84
CA LEU A 27 13.00 4.33 2.33
C LEU A 27 13.97 4.34 1.14
N LYS A 28 15.07 3.57 1.23
CA LYS A 28 16.07 3.46 0.15
C LYS A 28 15.87 2.21 -0.71
N SER A 29 15.28 1.18 -0.13
CA SER A 29 14.91 -0.08 -0.74
C SER A 29 13.70 -0.63 0.00
N ILE A 30 12.99 -1.56 -0.64
CA ILE A 30 11.91 -2.29 0.02
C ILE A 30 12.48 -3.61 0.53
N ASN A 31 12.41 -3.79 1.85
CA ASN A 31 12.64 -5.04 2.54
C ASN A 31 11.49 -5.18 3.54
N VAL A 32 10.60 -6.15 3.32
CA VAL A 32 9.35 -6.23 4.08
C VAL A 32 9.59 -6.50 5.55
N ALA A 33 10.54 -7.36 5.91
CA ALA A 33 10.86 -7.66 7.31
C ALA A 33 11.31 -6.40 8.05
N GLN A 34 12.26 -5.66 7.48
CA GLN A 34 12.75 -4.40 8.05
C GLN A 34 11.65 -3.34 8.08
N PHE A 35 10.83 -3.24 7.03
CA PHE A 35 9.72 -2.30 6.97
C PHE A 35 8.73 -2.56 8.11
N LEU A 36 8.32 -3.82 8.32
CA LEU A 36 7.38 -4.20 9.37
C LEU A 36 7.94 -3.96 10.77
N GLU A 37 9.24 -4.17 10.98
CA GLU A 37 9.91 -3.93 12.26
C GLU A 37 10.05 -2.44 12.58
N THR A 38 10.41 -1.61 11.60
CA THR A 38 10.81 -0.20 11.83
C THR A 38 9.70 0.81 11.63
N ILE A 39 8.78 0.53 10.70
CA ILE A 39 7.67 1.42 10.35
C ILE A 39 6.36 0.74 10.71
N GLY A 40 6.17 -0.49 10.22
CA GLY A 40 4.94 -1.25 10.41
C GLY A 40 3.71 -0.55 9.84
N LEU A 41 2.56 -1.19 10.00
CA LEU A 41 1.29 -0.59 9.56
C LEU A 41 0.93 0.64 10.40
N GLU A 42 1.29 0.66 11.68
CA GLU A 42 1.10 1.83 12.56
C GLU A 42 1.97 3.03 12.17
N GLY A 43 2.98 2.81 11.32
CA GLY A 43 3.76 3.86 10.69
C GLY A 43 3.07 4.52 9.49
N ALA A 44 1.82 4.18 9.17
CA ALA A 44 1.05 4.95 8.20
C ALA A 44 0.78 6.38 8.72
N ARG A 45 0.99 7.39 7.89
CA ARG A 45 0.82 8.79 8.27
C ARG A 45 -0.66 9.17 8.18
N TYR A 46 -1.15 9.87 9.21
CA TYR A 46 -2.55 10.31 9.27
C TYR A 46 -2.77 11.75 8.77
N THR A 47 -1.71 12.58 8.76
CA THR A 47 -1.85 14.04 8.64
C THR A 47 -2.19 14.53 7.24
N ARG A 48 -1.80 13.81 6.19
CA ARG A 48 -1.95 14.26 4.79
C ARG A 48 -3.26 13.81 4.15
N VAL A 49 -3.84 12.72 4.64
CA VAL A 49 -5.04 12.10 4.06
C VAL A 49 -6.21 12.05 5.06
N ALA A 50 -6.19 12.96 6.04
CA ALA A 50 -7.22 13.10 7.08
C ALA A 50 -7.52 11.78 7.82
N GLY A 51 -6.48 11.00 8.14
CA GLY A 51 -6.58 9.71 8.83
C GLY A 51 -5.72 8.63 8.18
N VAL A 52 -5.88 7.39 8.65
CA VAL A 52 -5.36 6.18 7.99
C VAL A 52 -6.54 5.37 7.47
N PRO A 53 -6.34 4.47 6.50
CA PRO A 53 -7.42 3.60 6.01
C PRO A 53 -7.91 2.68 7.11
N GLU A 54 -9.15 2.22 7.00
CA GLU A 54 -9.68 1.19 7.89
C GLU A 54 -8.91 -0.13 7.70
N ARG A 55 -9.01 -1.02 8.69
CA ARG A 55 -8.34 -2.32 8.67
C ARG A 55 -9.36 -3.42 8.44
N GLY A 56 -8.96 -4.45 7.67
CA GLY A 56 -9.75 -5.66 7.48
C GLY A 56 -9.80 -6.51 8.74
N GLY A 57 -10.70 -7.50 8.74
CA GLY A 57 -10.93 -8.38 9.89
C GLY A 57 -9.73 -9.28 10.23
N GLU A 58 -9.31 -10.14 9.30
CA GLU A 58 -8.40 -11.25 9.60
C GLU A 58 -6.92 -10.85 9.52
N GLY A 59 -6.51 -10.13 8.48
CA GLY A 59 -5.13 -9.67 8.31
C GLY A 59 -4.78 -8.41 9.10
N LYS A 60 -5.80 -7.66 9.57
CA LYS A 60 -5.67 -6.29 10.10
C LYS A 60 -4.85 -5.38 9.18
N LYS A 61 -4.81 -5.67 7.88
CA LYS A 61 -4.15 -4.86 6.85
C LYS A 61 -5.12 -3.80 6.35
N PHE A 62 -4.62 -2.84 5.58
CA PHE A 62 -5.44 -1.71 5.15
C PHE A 62 -6.47 -2.12 4.09
N LEU A 63 -7.71 -1.68 4.28
CA LEU A 63 -8.80 -1.69 3.31
C LEU A 63 -8.68 -0.44 2.43
N THR A 64 -7.75 -0.49 1.49
CA THR A 64 -7.57 0.56 0.48
C THR A 64 -7.03 -0.01 -0.81
N ARG A 65 -7.29 0.69 -1.90
CA ARG A 65 -6.75 0.41 -3.24
C ARG A 65 -5.56 1.31 -3.59
N SER A 66 -5.06 2.09 -2.64
CA SER A 66 -4.10 3.18 -2.90
C SER A 66 -2.94 3.17 -1.90
N LEU A 67 -1.70 3.26 -2.40
CA LEU A 67 -0.49 3.28 -1.57
C LEU A 67 0.38 4.50 -1.89
N TRP A 68 0.81 5.25 -0.88
CA TRP A 68 1.75 6.37 -1.07
C TRP A 68 3.14 5.99 -0.60
N LEU A 69 4.08 5.98 -1.55
CA LEU A 69 5.50 5.83 -1.30
C LEU A 69 6.30 7.06 -1.76
N ASN A 70 5.61 8.17 -2.04
CA ASN A 70 6.23 9.40 -2.51
C ASN A 70 7.16 10.03 -1.46
N ASN A 71 8.09 10.87 -1.93
CA ASN A 71 9.09 11.54 -1.10
C ASN A 71 9.94 10.57 -0.24
N ASN A 72 10.26 9.41 -0.80
CA ASN A 72 11.24 8.48 -0.25
C ASN A 72 12.55 8.58 -1.04
N LYS A 73 13.42 7.57 -0.94
CA LYS A 73 14.71 7.51 -1.63
C LYS A 73 14.87 6.22 -2.45
N LEU A 74 13.75 5.64 -2.88
CA LEU A 74 13.72 4.41 -3.65
C LEU A 74 14.38 4.64 -5.01
N ARG A 75 15.12 3.64 -5.50
CA ARG A 75 15.83 3.70 -6.80
C ARG A 75 15.27 2.77 -7.86
N ASN A 76 14.44 1.82 -7.43
CA ASN A 76 13.79 0.83 -8.26
C ASN A 76 12.50 0.40 -7.55
N PHE A 77 11.79 -0.50 -8.18
CA PHE A 77 10.50 -1.02 -7.71
C PHE A 77 10.59 -2.47 -7.24
N LYS A 78 11.80 -2.94 -6.93
CA LYS A 78 12.01 -4.30 -6.43
C LYS A 78 11.22 -4.49 -5.15
N HIS A 79 10.54 -5.63 -5.03
CA HIS A 79 9.77 -6.05 -3.86
C HIS A 79 8.55 -5.18 -3.53
N VAL A 80 8.09 -4.32 -4.45
CA VAL A 80 6.84 -3.56 -4.25
C VAL A 80 5.65 -4.49 -4.10
N ASP A 81 5.62 -5.59 -4.84
CA ASP A 81 4.64 -6.67 -4.73
C ASP A 81 4.59 -7.24 -3.31
N GLU A 82 5.74 -7.59 -2.74
CA GLU A 82 5.85 -8.10 -1.37
C GLU A 82 5.37 -7.07 -0.34
N LEU A 83 5.68 -5.78 -0.54
CA LEU A 83 5.20 -4.71 0.33
C LEU A 83 3.68 -4.55 0.25
N VAL A 84 3.11 -4.58 -0.96
CA VAL A 84 1.67 -4.49 -1.18
C VAL A 84 0.96 -5.66 -0.50
N GLU A 85 1.48 -6.88 -0.61
CA GLU A 85 0.97 -8.05 0.10
C GLU A 85 1.06 -7.90 1.62
N ALA A 86 2.10 -7.26 2.14
CA ALA A 86 2.25 -7.02 3.57
C ALA A 86 1.30 -5.94 4.12
N VAL A 87 0.91 -4.98 3.27
CA VAL A 87 0.22 -3.75 3.68
C VAL A 87 -1.28 -3.78 3.44
N LEU A 88 -1.73 -4.38 2.33
CA LEU A 88 -3.14 -4.36 1.91
C LEU A 88 -3.85 -5.67 2.25
N GLU A 89 -5.11 -5.57 2.68
CA GLU A 89 -5.96 -6.74 2.90
C GLU A 89 -6.28 -7.45 1.57
N TYR A 90 -6.52 -6.66 0.53
CA TYR A 90 -6.83 -7.13 -0.83
C TYR A 90 -5.74 -6.65 -1.83
N PRO A 91 -4.53 -7.23 -1.82
CA PRO A 91 -3.38 -6.72 -2.60
C PRO A 91 -3.62 -6.73 -4.12
N ARG A 92 -4.45 -7.65 -4.62
CA ARG A 92 -4.81 -7.73 -6.06
C ARG A 92 -5.72 -6.59 -6.52
N GLU A 93 -6.33 -5.87 -5.58
CA GLU A 93 -7.24 -4.74 -5.85
C GLU A 93 -6.51 -3.39 -5.87
N LEU A 94 -5.17 -3.39 -5.75
CA LEU A 94 -4.36 -2.17 -5.86
C LEU A 94 -4.67 -1.44 -7.17
N GLY A 95 -5.25 -0.25 -7.05
CA GLY A 95 -5.63 0.59 -8.20
C GLY A 95 -4.57 1.62 -8.55
N TRP A 96 -3.84 2.16 -7.57
CA TRP A 96 -2.73 3.08 -7.85
C TRP A 96 -1.71 3.18 -6.73
N ILE A 97 -0.52 3.60 -7.11
CA ILE A 97 0.62 3.80 -6.22
C ILE A 97 1.35 5.08 -6.60
N ASP A 98 1.60 5.94 -5.61
CA ASP A 98 2.32 7.19 -5.82
C ASP A 98 3.80 7.00 -5.48
N PHE A 99 4.65 7.07 -6.49
CA PHE A 99 6.11 6.98 -6.39
C PHE A 99 6.81 8.32 -6.59
N SER A 100 6.07 9.42 -6.71
CA SER A 100 6.61 10.75 -6.99
C SER A 100 7.70 11.16 -6.01
N PHE A 101 8.67 11.94 -6.49
CA PHE A 101 9.79 12.44 -5.66
C PHE A 101 10.64 11.35 -4.99
N ASN A 102 10.79 10.20 -5.65
CA ASN A 102 11.85 9.21 -5.38
C ASN A 102 13.05 9.41 -6.32
N TYR A 103 14.04 8.51 -6.28
CA TYR A 103 15.21 8.50 -7.17
C TYR A 103 15.18 7.32 -8.15
N ILE A 104 13.99 6.97 -8.62
CA ILE A 104 13.79 5.81 -9.48
C ILE A 104 14.53 6.03 -10.79
N SER A 105 15.51 5.17 -11.06
CA SER A 105 16.31 5.17 -12.29
C SER A 105 16.14 3.86 -13.08
N GLU A 106 15.48 2.87 -12.50
CA GLU A 106 15.30 1.52 -13.05
C GLU A 106 13.85 1.07 -12.86
N ILE A 107 13.24 0.58 -13.93
CA ILE A 107 11.93 -0.09 -13.89
C ILE A 107 12.20 -1.60 -13.85
N ASP A 108 11.66 -2.32 -12.87
CA ASP A 108 11.76 -3.78 -12.79
C ASP A 108 10.76 -4.44 -13.77
N GLU A 109 11.05 -5.63 -14.27
CA GLU A 109 10.21 -6.37 -15.23
C GLU A 109 8.91 -6.90 -14.61
N LYS A 110 8.80 -6.95 -13.27
CA LYS A 110 7.70 -7.63 -12.55
C LYS A 110 6.38 -6.86 -12.40
N TRP A 111 6.14 -5.80 -13.15
CA TRP A 111 4.88 -5.05 -13.09
C TRP A 111 3.66 -5.78 -13.66
N THR A 112 3.86 -6.94 -14.28
CA THR A 112 2.79 -7.74 -14.90
C THR A 112 1.77 -8.31 -13.91
N MET A 113 1.98 -8.17 -12.59
CA MET A 113 1.08 -8.71 -11.57
C MET A 113 -0.12 -7.81 -11.24
N PHE A 114 -0.10 -6.53 -11.62
CA PHE A 114 -1.16 -5.57 -11.29
C PHE A 114 -1.87 -5.04 -12.55
N TYR A 115 -2.93 -5.73 -12.97
CA TYR A 115 -3.66 -5.41 -14.20
C TYR A 115 -4.46 -4.10 -14.13
N GLU A 116 -4.80 -3.63 -12.93
CA GLU A 116 -5.60 -2.42 -12.70
C GLU A 116 -4.75 -1.22 -12.24
N LEU A 117 -3.42 -1.36 -12.19
CA LEU A 117 -2.54 -0.36 -11.59
C LEU A 117 -2.29 0.83 -12.51
N ILE A 118 -2.58 2.02 -11.97
CA ILE A 118 -2.21 3.31 -12.57
C ILE A 118 -1.01 3.89 -11.80
N PHE A 119 0.04 4.30 -12.54
CA PHE A 119 1.17 5.05 -11.99
C PHE A 119 0.88 6.55 -11.97
N ILE A 120 1.11 7.20 -10.83
CA ILE A 120 0.96 8.65 -10.65
C ILE A 120 2.25 9.23 -10.04
#